data_AF-A0A3G1QRI1-F1
#
_entry.id   AF-A0A3G1QRI1-F1
#
_cell.length_a   1.000
_cell.length_b   1.000
_cell.length_c   1.000
_cell.angle_alpha   90.00
_cell.angle_beta   90.00
_cell.angle_gamma   90.00
#
_symmetry.space_group_name_H-M   'P 1'
#
loop_
_entity.id
_entity.type
_entity.pdbx_description
1 polymer ?
#
loop_
_entity_poly.entity_id
_entity_poly.type
_entity_poly.pdbx_seq_one_letter_code
_entity_poly.pdbx_strand_id
1 'polypeptide(L)' 'DLDEKIYMTQPEGFIVARKKHMVCKLKKSLYGLKQAPRQWYKKFDSFMINQMYRRSAVDHCVYIREFSSGSFIILLL' A
#
# COMPACT_ATOMS: atom_id res chain seq x y z
N ASP A 1 4.79 0.12 4.01
CA ASP A 1 5.17 1.39 4.67
C ASP A 1 5.80 2.33 3.67
N LEU A 2 6.58 3.34 4.09
CA LEU A 2 7.39 4.14 3.18
C LEU A 2 8.83 3.65 3.23
N ASP A 3 9.38 3.26 2.08
CA ASP A 3 10.79 2.88 1.96
C ASP A 3 11.72 4.11 2.07
N GLU A 4 11.17 5.31 1.82
CA GLU A 4 11.90 6.58 1.79
C GLU A 4 11.39 7.56 2.85
N LYS A 5 12.25 8.49 3.28
CA LYS A 5 11.86 9.59 4.17
C LYS A 5 11.24 10.71 3.35
N ILE A 6 9.92 10.83 3.40
CA ILE A 6 9.18 11.88 2.70
C ILE A 6 8.69 12.92 3.70
N TYR A 7 8.89 14.18 3.34
CA TYR A 7 8.43 15.33 4.09
C TYR A 7 7.47 16.15 3.22
N MET A 8 6.49 16.78 3.85
CA MET A 8 5.60 17.73 3.20
C MET A 8 5.43 18.98 4.05
N THR A 9 5.03 20.08 3.42
CA THR A 9 4.63 21.28 4.14
C THR A 9 3.48 20.98 5.11
N GLN A 10 3.40 21.75 6.20
CA GLN A 10 2.27 21.61 7.12
C GLN A 10 0.96 21.90 6.35
N PRO A 11 -0.04 21.00 6.44
CA PRO A 11 -1.32 21.23 5.78
C PRO A 11 -2.05 22.39 6.43
N GLU A 12 -2.94 23.01 5.65
CA GLU A 12 -3.84 24.05 6.17
C GLU A 12 -4.65 23.50 7.36
N GLY A 13 -4.84 24.33 8.39
CA GLY A 13 -5.47 23.92 9.65
C GLY A 13 -4.55 23.17 10.63
N PHE A 14 -3.35 22.75 10.24
CA PHE A 14 -2.36 22.10 11.13
C PHE A 14 -1.14 22.98 11.44
N ILE A 15 -1.08 24.20 10.89
CA ILE A 15 0.06 25.10 11.08
C ILE A 15 0.15 25.53 12.55
N VAL A 16 1.23 25.13 13.22
CA VAL A 16 1.45 25.51 14.63
C VAL A 16 2.08 26.91 14.71
N ALA A 17 1.48 27.79 15.50
CA ALA A 17 2.01 29.13 15.75
C ALA A 17 3.46 29.07 16.23
N ARG A 18 4.33 29.96 15.71
CA ARG A 18 5.78 29.99 15.92
C ARG A 18 6.58 28.80 15.35
N LYS A 19 5.93 27.81 14.71
CA LYS A 19 6.57 26.64 14.09
C LYS A 19 6.25 26.53 12.59
N LYS A 20 5.96 27.65 11.92
CA LYS A 20 5.58 27.68 10.49
C LYS A 20 6.65 27.08 9.57
N HIS A 21 7.93 27.13 9.95
CA HIS A 21 9.04 26.58 9.18
C HIS A 21 9.17 25.05 9.26
N MET A 22 8.41 24.39 10.16
CA MET A 22 8.46 22.95 10.28
C MET A 22 7.75 22.25 9.12
N VAL A 23 8.16 21.01 8.87
CA VAL A 23 7.57 20.12 7.87
C VAL A 23 7.04 18.85 8.54
N CYS A 24 6.01 18.25 7.94
CA CYS A 24 5.45 16.98 8.37
C CYS A 24 6.21 15.82 7.76
N LYS A 25 6.74 14.92 8.58
CA LYS A 25 7.31 13.65 8.12
C LYS A 25 6.18 12.64 7.90
N LEU A 26 6.07 12.10 6.70
CA LEU A 26 5.10 11.06 6.41
C LEU A 26 5.53 9.74 7.03
N LYS A 27 4.61 9.10 7.77
CA LYS A 27 4.79 7.75 8.31
C LYS A 27 4.22 6.67 7.38
N LYS A 28 3.28 7.04 6.51
CA LYS A 28 2.59 6.16 5.56
C LYS A 28 2.47 6.88 4.22
N SER A 29 2.31 6.11 3.14
CA SER A 29 2.07 6.70 1.83
C SER A 29 0.71 7.40 1.80
N LEU A 30 0.69 8.62 1.29
CA LEU A 30 -0.53 9.36 0.96
C LEU A 30 -0.91 9.11 -0.50
N TYR A 31 -2.19 9.27 -0.82
CA TYR A 31 -2.64 9.33 -2.20
C TYR A 31 -1.95 10.47 -2.96
N GLY A 32 -1.73 10.27 -4.26
CA GLY A 32 -1.04 11.25 -5.12
C GLY A 32 0.49 11.22 -5.05
N LEU A 33 1.09 10.51 -4.09
CA LEU A 33 2.53 10.25 -4.13
C LEU A 33 2.85 9.26 -5.26
N LYS A 34 3.93 9.52 -6.01
CA LYS A 34 4.36 8.67 -7.14
C LYS A 34 4.52 7.20 -6.75
N GLN A 35 5.00 6.92 -5.55
CA GLN A 35 5.19 5.56 -5.04
C GLN A 35 3.97 4.96 -4.34
N ALA A 36 2.87 5.71 -4.17
CA ALA A 36 1.69 5.23 -3.45
C ALA A 36 1.07 3.97 -4.05
N PRO A 37 0.88 3.85 -5.38
CA PRO A 37 0.33 2.64 -5.98
C PRO A 37 1.20 1.41 -5.69
N ARG A 38 2.52 1.57 -5.79
CA ARG A 38 3.48 0.48 -5.51
C ARG A 38 3.45 0.05 -4.04
N GLN A 39 3.39 0.99 -3.10
CA GLN A 39 3.31 0.65 -1.68
C GLN A 39 1.99 -0.02 -1.31
N TRP A 40 0.91 0.38 -1.97
CA TRP A 40 -0.38 -0.27 -1.80
C TRP A 40 -0.36 -1.69 -2.35
N TYR A 41 0.18 -1.90 -3.56
CA TYR A 41 0.35 -3.24 -4.14
C TYR A 41 1.18 -4.17 -3.26
N LYS A 42 2.35 -3.71 -2.77
CA LYS A 42 3.18 -4.51 -1.85
C LYS A 42 2.40 -4.95 -0.61
N LYS A 43 1.63 -4.03 -0.01
CA LYS A 43 0.83 -4.32 1.18
C LYS A 43 -0.30 -5.31 0.87
N PHE A 44 -0.94 -5.15 -0.28
CA PHE A 44 -1.98 -6.06 -0.75
C PHE A 44 -1.44 -7.46 -1.03
N ASP A 45 -0.32 -7.58 -1.76
CA ASP A 45 0.35 -8.85 -2.06
C ASP A 45 0.67 -9.63 -0.78
N SER A 46 1.30 -8.97 0.20
CA SER A 46 1.57 -9.58 1.51
C SER A 46 0.31 -9.98 2.26
N PHE A 47 -0.76 -9.17 2.20
CA PHE A 47 -2.04 -9.52 2.79
C PHE A 47 -2.65 -10.77 2.14
N MET A 48 -2.66 -10.84 0.81
CA MET A 48 -3.22 -11.97 0.06
C MET A 48 -2.47 -13.28 0.35
N ILE A 49 -1.14 -13.24 0.39
CA ILE A 49 -0.31 -14.39 0.76
C ILE A 49 -0.67 -14.89 2.16
N ASN A 50 -0.83 -14.00 3.14
CA ASN A 50 -1.27 -14.36 4.49
C ASN A 50 -2.69 -14.95 4.54
N GLN A 51 -3.53 -14.62 3.56
CA GLN A 51 -4.87 -15.20 3.39
C GLN A 51 -4.87 -16.50 2.57
N MET A 52 -3.70 -17.13 2.39
CA MET A 52 -3.52 -18.39 1.65
C MET A 52 -3.85 -18.29 0.15
N TYR A 53 -3.77 -17.09 -0.43
CA TYR A 53 -3.78 -16.93 -1.88
C TYR A 53 -2.35 -17.10 -2.43
N ARG A 54 -2.24 -17.75 -3.59
CA ARG A 54 -1.03 -17.78 -4.40
C ARG A 54 -1.15 -16.79 -5.56
N ARG A 55 -0.11 -16.01 -5.81
CA ARG A 55 -0.02 -15.16 -7.00
C ARG A 55 0.29 -16.02 -8.22
N SER A 56 -0.32 -15.71 -9.36
CA SER A 56 0.01 -16.37 -10.64
C SER A 56 1.45 -16.05 -11.05
N ALA A 57 2.12 -17.04 -11.65
CA ALA A 57 3.46 -16.89 -12.20
C ALA A 57 3.48 -16.19 -13.57
N VAL A 58 2.33 -16.16 -14.26
CA VAL A 58 2.19 -15.58 -15.60
C VAL A 58 1.69 -14.13 -15.53
N ASP A 59 0.79 -13.85 -14.58
CA ASP A 59 0.18 -12.53 -14.41
C ASP A 59 0.19 -12.11 -12.93
N HIS A 60 0.90 -11.02 -12.62
CA HIS A 60 1.04 -10.49 -11.26
C HIS A 60 -0.23 -9.85 -10.69
N CYS A 61 -1.27 -9.64 -11.51
CA CYS A 61 -2.58 -9.15 -11.09
C CYS A 61 -3.53 -10.28 -10.70
N VAL A 62 -3.17 -11.55 -10.94
CA VAL A 62 -4.03 -12.71 -10.67
C VAL A 62 -3.61 -13.41 -9.37
N TYR A 63 -4.56 -13.59 -8.46
CA TYR A 63 -4.43 -14.35 -7.23
C TYR A 63 -5.42 -15.51 -7.20
N ILE A 64 -4.95 -16.68 -6.77
CA ILE A 64 -5.74 -17.91 -6.78
C ILE A 64 -5.72 -18.50 -5.37
N ARG A 65 -6.87 -18.94 -4.86
CA ARG A 65 -6.96 -19.75 -3.65
C ARG A 65 -7.77 -21.00 -3.93
N GLU A 66 -7.14 -22.15 -3.73
CA GLU A 66 -7.76 -23.45 -3.88
C GLU A 66 -8.20 -23.98 -2.51
N PHE A 67 -9.34 -24.66 -2.47
CA PHE A 67 -9.91 -25.25 -1.27
C PHE A 67 -9.85 -26.78 -1.36
N SER A 68 -9.90 -27.46 -0.22
CA SER A 68 -9.86 -28.92 -0.15
C SER A 68 -11.02 -29.62 -0.87
N SER A 69 -12.13 -28.91 -1.09
CA SER A 69 -13.27 -29.36 -1.90
C SER A 69 -13.00 -29.37 -3.41
N GLY A 70 -11.84 -28.89 -3.86
CA GLY A 70 -11.53 -28.71 -5.29
C GLY A 70 -12.11 -27.42 -5.89
N SER A 71 -12.87 -26.63 -5.12
CA SER A 71 -13.28 -25.29 -5.53
C SER A 71 -12.12 -24.31 -5.42
N PHE A 72 -12.21 -23.21 -6.18
CA PHE A 72 -11.20 -22.16 -6.15
C PHE A 72 -11.83 -20.77 -6.27
N ILE A 73 -11.12 -19.76 -5.77
CA ILE A 73 -11.41 -18.35 -5.98
C ILE A 73 -10.27 -17.75 -6.79
N ILE A 74 -10.61 -17.02 -7.85
CA ILE A 74 -9.69 -16.19 -8.62
C ILE A 74 -10.04 -14.74 -8.33
N LEU A 75 -9.03 -13.95 -7.97
CA LEU A 75 -9.12 -12.51 -7.83
C LEU A 75 -8.21 -11.86 -8.87
N LEU A 76 -8.76 -10.90 -9.60
CA LEU A 76 -8.06 -10.06 -10.58
C LEU A 76 -8.06 -8.61 -10.06
N LEU A 77 -6.87 -7.99 -10.05
CA LEU A 77 -6.63 -6.61 -9.62
C LEU A 77 -6.72 -5.59 -10.77
#